data_AF-A0A0M8STG4-F1
#
_entry.id   AF-A0A0M8STG4-F1
#
_cell.length_a   1.000
_cell.length_b   1.000
_cell.length_c   1.000
_cell.angle_alpha   90.00
_cell.angle_beta   90.00
_cell.angle_gamma   90.00
#
_symmetry.space_group_name_H-M   'P 1'
#
loop_
_entity.id
_entity.type
_entity.pdbx_description
1 polymer ?
#
loop_
_entity_poly.entity_id
_entity_poly.type
_entity_poly.pdbx_seq_one_letter_code
_entity_poly.pdbx_strand_id
1 'polypeptide(L)'
;MNRLRAVDWTSEWDVAFRHATSRRILFREYMRRAAVWARAYGAEGAWPFFDVTSYVAPEFRPPPELTAELAAELADFLGRLPNGEVRQTCSGAVRAAGLRERNPAAFSDLPDLYEPLVLFYERGGEFTRDNAGFLDLTGVRFRPGTLESHLGNPPVTLLGDTVLDALDADGQVVYCTAEARRGPLLRRRVLRGEQSDERFDRDLCWEPTELIPGTGAEAEGAALVRLEELEAAKLIGEILAEVTRP
;
A
#
# COMPACT_ATOMS: atom_id res chain seq x y z
N MET A 1 2.74 -5.66 17.04
CA MET A 1 4.19 -5.63 17.39
C MET A 1 4.99 -6.62 16.55
N ASN A 2 4.65 -7.91 16.56
CA ASN A 2 5.41 -8.97 15.87
C ASN A 2 5.69 -8.69 14.39
N ARG A 3 4.67 -8.27 13.62
CA ARG A 3 4.80 -7.85 12.21
C ARG A 3 5.88 -6.80 12.00
N LEU A 4 5.79 -5.68 12.73
CA LEU A 4 6.74 -4.57 12.65
C LEU A 4 8.18 -4.94 13.06
N ARG A 5 8.37 -5.96 13.90
CA ARG A 5 9.71 -6.48 14.24
C ARG A 5 10.31 -7.35 13.15
N ALA A 6 9.47 -8.06 12.42
CA ALA A 6 9.89 -8.90 11.31
C ALA A 6 10.26 -8.08 10.07
N VAL A 7 9.84 -6.80 10.02
CA VAL A 7 10.26 -5.86 8.98
C VAL A 7 11.78 -5.72 9.02
N ASP A 8 12.39 -5.85 7.86
CA ASP A 8 13.78 -5.51 7.68
C ASP A 8 13.92 -4.00 7.43
N TRP A 9 14.28 -3.28 8.49
CA TRP A 9 14.47 -1.83 8.49
C TRP A 9 15.86 -1.41 7.97
N THR A 10 16.80 -2.35 7.86
CA THR A 10 18.22 -2.07 7.54
C THR A 10 18.66 -2.64 6.18
N SER A 11 17.90 -3.58 5.64
CA SER A 11 17.52 -3.69 4.22
C SER A 11 18.48 -3.14 3.16
N GLU A 12 19.18 -4.00 2.43
CA GLU A 12 19.56 -3.65 1.05
C GLU A 12 18.28 -3.25 0.28
N TRP A 13 18.34 -2.10 -0.41
CA TRP A 13 17.22 -1.45 -1.09
C TRP A 13 16.50 -2.34 -2.13
N ASP A 14 17.09 -3.48 -2.49
CA ASP A 14 16.60 -4.48 -3.43
C ASP A 14 15.19 -4.97 -3.12
N VAL A 15 14.84 -5.21 -1.85
CA VAL A 15 13.49 -5.66 -1.48
C VAL A 15 12.45 -4.60 -1.83
N ALA A 16 12.74 -3.35 -1.48
CA ALA A 16 11.83 -2.24 -1.75
C ALA A 16 11.74 -1.90 -3.24
N PHE A 17 12.84 -2.05 -4.00
CA PHE A 17 12.82 -1.90 -5.46
C PHE A 17 11.96 -2.95 -6.13
N ARG A 18 12.07 -4.23 -5.72
CA ARG A 18 11.19 -5.30 -6.24
C ARG A 18 9.72 -5.05 -5.94
N HIS A 19 9.40 -4.37 -4.84
CA HIS A 19 8.03 -4.06 -4.45
C HIS A 19 7.59 -2.61 -4.71
N ALA A 20 8.25 -1.90 -5.63
CA ALA A 20 8.05 -0.46 -5.82
C ALA A 20 6.58 -0.08 -6.16
N THR A 21 5.89 -0.91 -6.95
CA THR A 21 4.52 -0.64 -7.39
C THR A 21 3.53 -0.86 -6.24
N SER A 22 3.58 -2.02 -5.60
CA SER A 22 2.73 -2.34 -4.46
C SER A 22 2.96 -1.38 -3.30
N ARG A 23 4.21 -1.01 -2.99
CA ARG A 23 4.54 0.00 -1.96
C ARG A 23 3.89 1.34 -2.26
N ARG A 24 3.94 1.83 -3.50
CA ARG A 24 3.26 3.10 -3.86
C ARG A 24 1.74 3.02 -3.70
N ILE A 25 1.13 1.89 -4.09
CA ILE A 25 -0.32 1.68 -3.94
C ILE A 25 -0.73 1.63 -2.46
N LEU A 26 0.01 0.88 -1.66
CA LEU A 26 -0.17 0.80 -0.21
C LEU A 26 -0.05 2.16 0.45
N PHE A 27 0.95 2.94 0.05
CA PHE A 27 1.15 4.28 0.59
C PHE A 27 0.03 5.26 0.20
N ARG A 28 -0.49 5.16 -1.04
CA ARG A 28 -1.69 5.90 -1.47
C ARG A 28 -2.91 5.52 -0.63
N GLU A 29 -3.12 4.22 -0.40
CA GLU A 29 -4.24 3.75 0.40
C GLU A 29 -4.11 4.17 1.87
N TYR A 30 -2.90 4.18 2.44
CA TYR A 30 -2.64 4.77 3.75
C TYR A 30 -3.03 6.25 3.79
N MET A 31 -2.58 7.07 2.84
CA MET A 31 -2.89 8.51 2.79
C MET A 31 -4.40 8.76 2.71
N ARG A 32 -5.10 7.96 1.90
CA ARG A 32 -6.57 7.96 1.78
C ARG A 32 -7.24 7.63 3.12
N ARG A 33 -6.85 6.53 3.76
CA ARG A 33 -7.40 6.14 5.07
C ARG A 33 -7.08 7.18 6.13
N ALA A 34 -5.85 7.66 6.22
CA ALA A 34 -5.43 8.72 7.13
C ALA A 34 -6.30 9.98 6.97
N ALA A 35 -6.64 10.35 5.74
CA ALA A 35 -7.51 11.50 5.48
C ALA A 35 -8.96 11.25 5.95
N VAL A 36 -9.49 10.04 5.73
CA VAL A 36 -10.81 9.64 6.24
C VAL A 36 -10.85 9.71 7.78
N TRP A 37 -9.84 9.16 8.44
CA TRP A 37 -9.73 9.18 9.90
C TRP A 37 -9.54 10.58 10.44
N ALA A 38 -8.69 11.39 9.81
CA ALA A 38 -8.45 12.77 10.22
C ALA A 38 -9.75 13.58 10.22
N ARG A 39 -10.56 13.45 9.16
CA ARG A 39 -11.86 14.12 9.07
C ARG A 39 -12.90 13.56 10.05
N ALA A 40 -12.89 12.26 10.32
CA ALA A 40 -13.83 11.64 11.24
C ALA A 40 -13.64 12.11 12.69
N TYR A 41 -12.40 12.42 13.09
CA TYR A 41 -12.04 12.78 14.47
C TYR A 41 -11.51 14.22 14.64
N GLY A 42 -11.64 15.08 13.63
CA GLY A 42 -11.16 16.47 13.71
C GLY A 42 -9.65 16.61 13.86
N ALA A 43 -8.89 15.67 13.26
CA ALA A 43 -7.42 15.59 13.33
C ALA A 43 -6.74 16.08 12.04
N GLU A 44 -7.39 16.92 11.23
CA GLU A 44 -6.89 17.37 9.93
C GLU A 44 -5.54 18.08 10.02
N GLY A 45 -5.29 18.83 11.10
CA GLY A 45 -4.01 19.51 11.34
C GLY A 45 -2.83 18.58 11.65
N ALA A 46 -3.09 17.31 11.96
CA ALA A 46 -2.07 16.29 12.24
C ALA A 46 -1.87 15.30 11.07
N TRP A 47 -2.66 15.43 10.00
CA TRP A 47 -2.53 14.60 8.81
C TRP A 47 -1.17 14.87 8.10
N PRO A 48 -0.50 13.85 7.52
CA PRO A 48 -0.92 12.45 7.37
C PRO A 48 -0.35 11.49 8.41
N PHE A 49 0.64 11.90 9.20
CA PHE A 49 1.36 11.02 10.12
C PHE A 49 0.97 11.36 11.54
N PHE A 50 0.02 10.61 12.08
CA PHE A 50 -0.48 10.83 13.43
C PHE A 50 -0.84 9.52 14.12
N ASP A 51 -0.87 9.60 15.45
CA ASP A 51 -1.40 8.54 16.30
C ASP A 51 -2.89 8.79 16.51
N VAL A 52 -3.72 8.03 15.81
CA VAL A 52 -5.17 8.22 15.83
C VAL A 52 -5.79 7.86 17.19
N THR A 53 -5.10 7.03 17.98
CA THR A 53 -5.63 6.61 19.28
C THR A 53 -5.75 7.77 20.27
N SER A 54 -4.89 8.79 20.12
CA SER A 54 -4.96 10.03 20.90
C SER A 54 -6.21 10.86 20.63
N TYR A 55 -6.89 10.62 19.50
CA TYR A 55 -8.15 11.30 19.12
C TYR A 55 -9.38 10.43 19.41
N VAL A 56 -9.31 9.13 19.13
CA VAL A 56 -10.42 8.19 19.32
C VAL A 56 -10.67 7.91 20.80
N ALA A 57 -9.60 7.76 21.57
CA ALA A 57 -9.67 7.42 22.98
C ALA A 57 -8.52 8.11 23.72
N PRO A 58 -8.59 9.42 23.95
CA PRO A 58 -7.52 10.18 24.63
C PRO A 58 -7.22 9.65 26.05
N GLU A 59 -8.24 9.09 26.71
CA GLU A 59 -8.15 8.46 28.02
C GLU A 59 -7.67 7.01 27.97
N PHE A 60 -7.48 6.44 26.77
CA PHE A 60 -6.92 5.10 26.65
C PHE A 60 -5.50 5.11 27.22
N ARG A 61 -5.36 4.45 28.35
CA ARG A 61 -4.09 4.04 28.89
C ARG A 61 -3.91 2.56 28.57
N PRO A 62 -2.74 2.16 28.06
CA PRO A 62 -2.42 0.75 28.05
C PRO A 62 -2.58 0.21 29.48
N PRO A 63 -3.08 -1.04 29.66
CA PRO A 63 -3.27 -1.63 30.97
C PRO A 63 -1.96 -1.60 31.76
N PRO A 64 -2.02 -1.59 33.10
CA PRO A 64 -0.84 -1.80 33.94
C PRO A 64 -0.08 -3.10 33.59
N GLU A 65 -0.78 -4.11 33.04
CA GLU A 65 -0.20 -5.38 32.57
C GLU A 65 0.40 -5.33 31.15
N LEU A 66 0.26 -4.22 30.41
CA LEU A 66 1.17 -3.90 29.30
C LEU A 66 2.44 -3.48 30.02
N THR A 67 3.18 -4.49 30.48
CA THR A 67 4.20 -4.34 31.52
C THR A 67 5.16 -3.22 31.16
N ALA A 68 5.77 -2.60 32.17
CA ALA A 68 6.88 -1.65 31.93
C ALA A 68 7.91 -2.22 30.93
N GLU A 69 8.02 -3.55 30.85
CA GLU A 69 8.80 -4.28 29.86
C GLU A 69 8.29 -4.10 28.43
N LEU A 70 7.00 -4.29 28.14
CA LEU A 70 6.44 -4.06 26.79
C LEU A 70 6.50 -2.58 26.38
N ALA A 71 6.35 -1.66 27.34
CA ALA A 71 6.56 -0.24 27.10
C ALA A 71 8.03 0.08 26.80
N ALA A 72 8.97 -0.49 27.57
CA ALA A 72 10.41 -0.35 27.32
C ALA A 72 10.83 -1.00 26.01
N GLU A 73 10.25 -2.14 25.67
CA GLU A 73 10.51 -2.88 24.44
C GLU A 73 9.96 -2.12 23.22
N LEU A 74 8.78 -1.50 23.34
CA LEU A 74 8.28 -0.58 22.31
C LEU A 74 9.21 0.63 22.17
N ALA A 75 9.64 1.24 23.28
CA ALA A 75 10.53 2.39 23.24
C ALA A 75 11.89 2.07 22.61
N ASP A 76 12.48 0.93 22.95
CA ASP A 76 13.73 0.43 22.35
C ASP A 76 13.54 0.13 20.85
N PHE A 77 12.46 -0.57 20.47
CA PHE A 77 12.13 -0.80 19.06
C PHE A 77 11.99 0.52 18.29
N LEU A 78 11.17 1.45 18.80
CA LEU A 78 10.96 2.75 18.17
C LEU A 78 12.26 3.56 18.10
N GLY A 79 13.14 3.46 19.11
CA GLY A 79 14.44 4.13 19.14
C GLY A 79 15.39 3.71 18.02
N ARG A 80 15.19 2.51 17.44
CA ARG A 80 15.97 1.99 16.30
C ARG A 80 15.41 2.38 14.95
N LEU A 81 14.19 2.90 14.89
CA LEU A 81 13.54 3.28 13.64
C LEU A 81 14.14 4.57 13.07
N PRO A 82 14.23 4.67 11.73
CA PRO A 82 15.02 5.66 11.01
C PRO A 82 14.61 7.12 11.24
N ASN A 83 13.31 7.40 11.32
CA ASN A 83 12.78 8.75 11.31
C ASN A 83 11.51 8.90 12.16
N GLY A 84 11.17 10.16 12.47
CA GLY A 84 10.09 10.51 13.40
C GLY A 84 8.70 10.10 12.90
N GLU A 85 8.45 10.22 11.59
CA GLU A 85 7.15 9.90 10.98
C GLU A 85 6.90 8.38 11.07
N VAL A 86 7.91 7.56 10.72
CA VAL A 86 7.87 6.10 10.85
C VAL A 86 7.70 5.67 12.31
N ARG A 87 8.39 6.32 13.26
CA ARG A 87 8.21 6.06 14.70
C ARG A 87 6.77 6.34 15.14
N GLN A 88 6.22 7.47 14.71
CA GLN A 88 4.88 7.90 15.09
C GLN A 88 3.81 6.94 14.57
N THR A 89 3.88 6.52 13.31
CA THR A 89 2.92 5.59 12.72
C THR A 89 3.07 4.17 13.27
N CYS A 90 4.30 3.69 13.52
CA CYS A 90 4.52 2.39 14.17
C CYS A 90 3.96 2.36 15.59
N SER A 91 4.20 3.43 16.37
CA SER A 91 3.63 3.57 17.71
C SER A 91 2.09 3.57 17.67
N GLY A 92 1.51 4.38 16.77
CA GLY A 92 0.07 4.43 16.55
C GLY A 92 -0.52 3.09 16.15
N ALA A 93 0.13 2.34 15.26
CA ALA A 93 -0.30 1.00 14.85
C ALA A 93 -0.34 0.01 16.01
N VAL A 94 0.70 0.00 16.87
CA VAL A 94 0.74 -0.86 18.07
C VAL A 94 -0.35 -0.48 19.06
N ARG A 95 -0.53 0.82 19.34
CA ARG A 95 -1.59 1.30 20.24
C ARG A 95 -2.98 1.00 19.70
N ALA A 96 -3.22 1.21 18.41
CA ALA A 96 -4.50 0.97 17.77
C ALA A 96 -4.87 -0.52 17.79
N ALA A 97 -3.90 -1.41 17.56
CA ALA A 97 -4.11 -2.85 17.71
C ALA A 97 -4.52 -3.21 19.14
N GLY A 98 -3.79 -2.72 20.15
CA GLY A 98 -4.14 -2.96 21.55
C GLY A 98 -5.50 -2.37 21.97
N LEU A 99 -5.87 -1.20 21.43
CA LEU A 99 -7.21 -0.62 21.64
C LEU A 99 -8.29 -1.48 20.97
N ARG A 100 -8.05 -1.99 19.76
CA ARG A 100 -9.03 -2.83 19.03
C ARG A 100 -9.29 -4.15 19.74
N GLU A 101 -8.27 -4.78 20.30
CA GLU A 101 -8.43 -6.02 21.08
C GLU A 101 -9.33 -5.82 22.30
N ARG A 102 -9.29 -4.63 22.92
CA ARG A 102 -10.06 -4.30 24.13
C ARG A 102 -11.44 -3.74 23.84
N ASN A 103 -11.55 -2.97 22.77
CA ASN A 103 -12.77 -2.33 22.34
C ASN A 103 -12.89 -2.46 20.81
N PRO A 104 -13.33 -3.62 20.31
CA PRO A 104 -13.52 -3.84 18.87
C PRO A 104 -14.48 -2.81 18.24
N ALA A 105 -15.44 -2.31 19.01
CA ALA A 105 -16.42 -1.31 18.58
C ALA A 105 -15.84 0.10 18.43
N ALA A 106 -14.64 0.39 18.97
CA ALA A 106 -14.01 1.72 18.83
C ALA A 106 -13.73 2.11 17.37
N PHE A 107 -13.73 1.13 16.45
CA PHE A 107 -13.26 1.27 15.08
C PHE A 107 -14.20 0.67 14.02
N SER A 108 -15.44 0.31 14.37
CA SER A 108 -16.31 -0.53 13.51
C SER A 108 -16.69 0.11 12.17
N ASP A 109 -16.68 1.45 12.09
CA ASP A 109 -17.25 2.17 10.95
C ASP A 109 -16.20 2.71 9.98
N LEU A 110 -14.91 2.52 10.29
CA LEU A 110 -13.79 3.06 9.52
C LEU A 110 -12.84 1.94 9.05
N PRO A 111 -12.19 2.10 7.87
CA PRO A 111 -11.22 1.13 7.40
C PRO A 111 -10.01 1.09 8.33
N ASP A 112 -9.31 -0.04 8.42
CA ASP A 112 -8.09 -0.13 9.23
C ASP A 112 -7.04 0.88 8.73
N LEU A 113 -6.73 1.90 9.54
CA LEU A 113 -5.80 2.97 9.20
C LEU A 113 -4.40 2.45 8.88
N TYR A 114 -3.89 1.56 9.72
CA TYR A 114 -2.47 1.21 9.73
C TYR A 114 -2.15 0.00 8.86
N GLU A 115 -3.13 -0.87 8.55
CA GLU A 115 -2.90 -2.05 7.72
C GLU A 115 -2.12 -1.78 6.41
N PRO A 116 -2.51 -0.82 5.54
CA PRO A 116 -1.75 -0.55 4.32
C PRO A 116 -0.31 -0.10 4.61
N LEU A 117 -0.08 0.59 5.73
CA LEU A 117 1.24 1.08 6.08
C LEU A 117 2.12 -0.02 6.71
N VAL A 118 1.53 -0.96 7.46
CA VAL A 118 2.24 -2.14 7.96
C VAL A 118 2.67 -3.03 6.79
N LEU A 119 1.77 -3.30 5.83
CA LEU A 119 2.10 -4.02 4.60
C LEU A 119 3.18 -3.28 3.79
N PHE A 120 3.13 -1.95 3.74
CA PHE A 120 4.18 -1.16 3.08
C PHE A 120 5.55 -1.42 3.72
N TYR A 121 5.63 -1.41 5.06
CA TYR A 121 6.87 -1.68 5.78
C TYR A 121 7.36 -3.12 5.56
N GLU A 122 6.48 -4.11 5.61
CA GLU A 122 6.79 -5.52 5.33
C GLU A 122 7.39 -5.73 3.93
N ARG A 123 7.05 -4.85 2.99
CA ARG A 123 7.50 -4.93 1.59
C ARG A 123 8.76 -4.14 1.27
N GLY A 124 9.47 -3.60 2.26
CA GLY A 124 10.77 -2.95 1.99
C GLY A 124 11.13 -1.82 2.93
N GLY A 125 10.68 -1.88 4.18
CA GLY A 125 11.03 -0.92 5.21
C GLY A 125 10.43 0.46 4.98
N GLU A 126 11.20 1.48 5.33
CA GLU A 126 10.74 2.85 5.57
C GLU A 126 10.40 3.69 4.32
N PHE A 127 10.01 4.92 4.59
CA PHE A 127 10.05 6.04 3.65
C PHE A 127 10.82 7.18 4.31
N THR A 128 11.37 8.09 3.50
CA THR A 128 12.02 9.31 4.00
C THR A 128 11.39 10.54 3.36
N ARG A 129 11.48 11.69 4.03
CA ARG A 129 11.05 12.97 3.47
C ARG A 129 12.26 13.71 2.93
N ASP A 130 12.18 14.15 1.68
CA ASP A 130 13.22 14.99 1.10
C ASP A 130 13.03 16.48 1.46
N ASN A 131 14.06 17.28 1.22
CA ASN A 131 14.04 18.71 1.51
C ASN A 131 13.02 19.51 0.69
N ALA A 132 12.48 18.94 -0.39
CA ALA A 132 11.45 19.54 -1.22
C ALA A 132 10.03 19.12 -0.78
N GLY A 133 9.91 18.33 0.30
CA GLY A 133 8.65 17.89 0.86
C GLY A 133 8.04 16.66 0.16
N PHE A 134 8.76 16.03 -0.77
CA PHE A 134 8.37 14.73 -1.31
C PHE A 134 8.72 13.63 -0.31
N LEU A 135 8.03 12.50 -0.45
CA LEU A 135 8.33 11.28 0.27
C LEU A 135 9.05 10.34 -0.70
N ASP A 136 10.25 9.91 -0.35
CA ASP A 136 10.98 8.87 -1.04
C ASP A 136 10.55 7.52 -0.46
N LEU A 137 9.93 6.69 -1.29
CA LEU A 137 9.48 5.34 -0.94
C LEU A 137 10.51 4.26 -1.32
N THR A 138 11.80 4.62 -1.28
CA THR A 138 12.94 3.87 -1.83
C THR A 138 12.97 3.92 -3.36
N GLY A 139 13.45 5.04 -3.90
CA GLY A 139 13.62 5.26 -5.33
C GLY A 139 12.34 5.68 -6.07
N VAL A 140 11.20 5.71 -5.38
CA VAL A 140 9.93 6.21 -5.90
C VAL A 140 9.58 7.52 -5.18
N ARG A 141 9.65 8.64 -5.91
CA ARG A 141 9.19 9.93 -5.39
C ARG A 141 7.67 9.98 -5.35
N PHE A 142 7.14 10.18 -4.15
CA PHE A 142 5.72 10.33 -3.87
C PHE A 142 5.41 11.75 -3.41
N ARG A 143 4.42 12.37 -4.05
CA ARG A 143 3.92 13.68 -3.61
C ARG A 143 2.76 13.47 -2.63
N PRO A 144 2.86 13.96 -1.38
CA PRO A 144 1.81 13.77 -0.38
C PRO A 144 0.43 14.31 -0.81
N GLY A 145 0.37 15.38 -1.60
CA GLY A 145 -0.91 15.98 -2.02
C GLY A 145 -1.63 16.70 -0.87
N THR A 146 -2.94 16.87 -1.00
CA THR A 146 -3.80 17.46 0.05
C THR A 146 -4.73 16.41 0.64
N LEU A 147 -5.23 16.69 1.84
CA LEU A 147 -6.22 15.87 2.51
C LEU A 147 -7.46 15.67 1.61
N GLU A 148 -8.00 16.74 1.01
CA GLU A 148 -9.19 16.70 0.14
C GLU A 148 -8.97 15.84 -1.10
N SER A 149 -7.79 15.94 -1.72
CA SER A 149 -7.44 15.09 -2.86
C SER A 149 -7.47 13.61 -2.48
N HIS A 150 -6.97 13.26 -1.29
CA HIS A 150 -7.00 11.88 -0.83
C HIS A 150 -8.39 11.41 -0.45
N LEU A 151 -9.25 12.28 0.07
CA LEU A 151 -10.64 11.92 0.34
C LEU A 151 -11.44 11.57 -0.92
N GLY A 152 -11.08 12.17 -2.06
CA GLY A 152 -11.70 11.89 -3.36
C GLY A 152 -11.19 10.62 -4.05
N ASN A 153 -10.10 10.01 -3.55
CA ASN A 153 -9.54 8.81 -4.17
C ASN A 153 -10.43 7.59 -3.93
N PRO A 154 -10.63 6.72 -4.94
CA PRO A 154 -11.32 5.46 -4.74
C PRO A 154 -10.52 4.55 -3.79
N PRO A 155 -11.19 3.72 -2.96
CA PRO A 155 -10.51 2.80 -2.06
C PRO A 155 -9.81 1.67 -2.82
N VAL A 156 -8.62 1.31 -2.35
CA VAL A 156 -7.97 0.04 -2.74
C VAL A 156 -8.53 -1.05 -1.84
N THR A 157 -9.43 -1.87 -2.39
CA THR A 157 -10.21 -2.84 -1.62
C THR A 157 -9.50 -4.16 -1.36
N LEU A 158 -8.50 -4.52 -2.18
CA LEU A 158 -7.74 -5.77 -2.03
C LEU A 158 -6.26 -5.46 -1.80
N LEU A 159 -5.82 -5.69 -0.56
CA LEU A 159 -4.44 -5.54 -0.10
C LEU A 159 -3.78 -6.90 0.21
N GLY A 160 -4.28 -7.99 -0.37
CA GLY A 160 -3.72 -9.33 -0.15
C GLY A 160 -2.42 -9.54 -0.92
N ASP A 161 -1.52 -10.37 -0.38
CA ASP A 161 -0.20 -10.63 -0.95
C ASP A 161 -0.26 -11.01 -2.43
N THR A 162 -1.19 -11.87 -2.84
CA THR A 162 -1.37 -12.25 -4.24
C THR A 162 -1.59 -11.05 -5.18
N VAL A 163 -2.41 -10.07 -4.76
CA VAL A 163 -2.67 -8.87 -5.58
C VAL A 163 -1.44 -7.98 -5.62
N LEU A 164 -0.79 -7.79 -4.47
CA LEU A 164 0.40 -6.95 -4.34
C LEU A 164 1.58 -7.53 -5.12
N ASP A 165 1.79 -8.84 -5.06
CA ASP A 165 2.84 -9.56 -5.78
C ASP A 165 2.59 -9.54 -7.29
N ALA A 166 1.33 -9.67 -7.73
CA ALA A 166 0.99 -9.57 -9.15
C ALA A 166 1.24 -8.16 -9.74
N LEU A 167 1.21 -7.11 -8.92
CA LEU A 167 1.50 -5.74 -9.34
C LEU A 167 2.98 -5.44 -9.49
N ASP A 168 3.81 -6.22 -8.81
CA ASP A 168 5.25 -6.00 -8.75
C ASP A 168 5.95 -6.72 -9.91
N ALA A 169 6.90 -5.99 -10.51
CA ALA A 169 7.67 -6.46 -11.65
C ALA A 169 8.88 -5.55 -11.89
N ASP A 170 9.97 -6.15 -12.35
CA ASP A 170 11.16 -5.41 -12.74
C ASP A 170 10.97 -4.67 -14.06
N GLY A 171 11.41 -3.42 -14.11
CA GLY A 171 11.38 -2.59 -15.32
C GLY A 171 10.14 -1.72 -15.42
N GLN A 172 9.93 -1.14 -16.60
CA GLN A 172 8.76 -0.31 -16.86
C GLN A 172 7.58 -1.21 -17.22
N VAL A 173 6.44 -1.00 -16.56
CA VAL A 173 5.22 -1.80 -16.78
C VAL A 173 4.10 -0.88 -17.27
N VAL A 174 3.42 -1.33 -18.33
CA VAL A 174 2.19 -0.71 -18.83
C VAL A 174 1.09 -1.75 -18.78
N TYR A 175 0.03 -1.46 -18.04
CA TYR A 175 -1.16 -2.30 -17.96
C TYR A 175 -2.16 -1.92 -19.03
N CYS A 176 -2.83 -2.91 -19.62
CA CYS A 176 -3.93 -2.70 -20.54
C CYS A 176 -4.99 -3.79 -20.44
N THR A 177 -6.18 -3.48 -20.94
CA THR A 177 -7.29 -4.43 -21.06
C THR A 177 -8.17 -4.03 -22.23
N ALA A 178 -9.15 -4.87 -22.58
CA ALA A 178 -10.14 -4.54 -23.60
C ALA A 178 -10.93 -3.28 -23.22
N GLU A 179 -11.34 -2.46 -24.20
CA GLU A 179 -12.05 -1.19 -24.00
C GLU A 179 -13.32 -1.32 -23.15
N ALA A 180 -14.04 -2.44 -23.29
CA ALA A 180 -15.21 -2.76 -22.47
C ALA A 180 -14.89 -3.10 -21.00
N ARG A 181 -13.60 -3.11 -20.61
CA ARG A 181 -13.06 -3.58 -19.32
C ARG A 181 -13.55 -4.98 -18.95
N ARG A 182 -13.84 -5.78 -19.98
CA ARG A 182 -14.32 -7.17 -19.92
C ARG A 182 -13.44 -7.99 -20.86
N GLY A 183 -12.25 -8.31 -20.39
CA GLY A 183 -11.22 -9.00 -21.17
C GLY A 183 -10.04 -9.37 -20.28
N PRO A 184 -9.03 -10.06 -20.82
CA PRO A 184 -7.83 -10.36 -20.05
C PRO A 184 -7.18 -9.07 -19.56
N LEU A 185 -6.63 -9.12 -18.35
CA LEU A 185 -5.67 -8.12 -17.93
C LEU A 185 -4.32 -8.46 -18.57
N LEU A 186 -3.76 -7.48 -19.26
CA LEU A 186 -2.49 -7.61 -19.98
C LEU A 186 -1.49 -6.62 -19.38
N ARG A 187 -0.21 -6.95 -19.45
CA ARG A 187 0.87 -6.00 -19.17
C ARG A 187 2.00 -6.14 -20.18
N ARG A 188 2.57 -5.01 -20.56
CA ARG A 188 3.83 -4.91 -21.29
C ARG A 188 4.91 -4.50 -20.31
N ARG A 189 5.98 -5.28 -20.22
CA ARG A 189 7.15 -5.04 -19.38
C ARG A 189 8.36 -4.75 -20.25
N VAL A 190 9.10 -3.69 -19.91
CA VAL A 190 10.36 -3.35 -20.58
C VAL A 190 11.47 -3.31 -19.53
N LEU A 191 12.40 -4.26 -19.63
CA LEU A 191 13.54 -4.38 -18.73
C LEU A 191 14.83 -4.42 -19.55
N ARG A 192 15.73 -3.46 -19.32
CA ARG A 192 17.03 -3.36 -20.02
C ARG A 192 16.92 -3.38 -21.56
N GLY A 193 15.80 -2.87 -22.10
CA GLY A 193 15.53 -2.83 -23.54
C GLY A 193 14.82 -4.07 -24.09
N GLU A 194 14.65 -5.12 -23.29
CA GLU A 194 13.88 -6.31 -23.67
C GLU A 194 12.40 -6.09 -23.31
N GLN A 195 11.52 -6.33 -24.28
CA GLN A 195 10.08 -6.25 -24.10
C GLN A 195 9.52 -7.65 -23.85
N SER A 196 8.62 -7.78 -22.88
CA SER A 196 7.84 -8.99 -22.62
C SER A 196 6.38 -8.61 -22.43
N ASP A 197 5.50 -9.26 -23.20
CA ASP A 197 4.06 -9.08 -23.10
C ASP A 197 3.48 -10.28 -22.35
N GLU A 198 2.66 -9.99 -21.35
CA GLU A 198 2.16 -10.99 -20.41
C GLU A 198 0.67 -10.79 -20.18
N ARG A 199 -0.05 -11.89 -19.96
CA ARG A 199 -1.47 -11.93 -19.61
C ARG A 199 -1.60 -12.46 -18.19
N PHE A 200 -2.43 -11.79 -17.38
CA PHE A 200 -2.80 -12.30 -16.07
C PHE A 200 -3.92 -13.32 -16.23
N ASP A 201 -3.72 -14.50 -15.66
CA ASP A 201 -4.60 -15.65 -15.82
C ASP A 201 -5.44 -15.95 -14.56
N ARG A 202 -6.11 -17.10 -14.57
CA ARG A 202 -6.92 -17.59 -13.43
C ARG A 202 -6.09 -18.38 -12.42
N ASP A 203 -4.88 -18.77 -12.78
CA ASP A 203 -3.92 -19.39 -11.87
C ASP A 203 -3.17 -18.32 -11.04
N LEU A 204 -3.56 -17.05 -11.20
CA LEU A 204 -3.09 -15.88 -10.47
C LEU A 204 -1.62 -15.58 -10.77
N CYS A 205 -1.20 -15.89 -12.00
CA CYS A 205 0.14 -15.66 -12.49
C CYS A 205 0.14 -14.94 -13.84
N TRP A 206 1.32 -14.46 -14.22
CA TRP A 206 1.54 -13.79 -15.50
C TRP A 206 2.14 -14.79 -16.50
N GLU A 207 1.43 -15.03 -17.60
CA GLU A 207 1.88 -15.91 -18.67
C GLU A 207 2.28 -15.11 -19.93
N PRO A 208 3.32 -15.53 -20.67
CA PRO A 208 3.69 -14.90 -21.94
C PRO A 208 2.51 -14.84 -22.92
N THR A 209 2.37 -13.72 -23.64
CA THR A 209 1.26 -13.53 -24.58
C THR A 209 1.66 -12.70 -25.79
N GLU A 210 0.97 -12.92 -26.90
CA GLU A 210 1.09 -12.12 -28.13
C GLU A 210 -0.13 -11.18 -28.33
N LEU A 211 -0.97 -11.04 -27.29
CA LEU A 211 -2.23 -10.28 -27.36
C LEU A 211 -2.05 -8.75 -27.34
N ILE A 212 -0.87 -8.24 -26.98
CA ILE A 212 -0.58 -6.81 -27.01
C ILE A 212 0.09 -6.51 -28.37
N PRO A 213 -0.57 -5.75 -29.26
CA PRO A 213 0.01 -5.45 -30.56
C PRO A 213 1.36 -4.73 -30.45
N GLY A 214 2.18 -4.91 -31.48
CA GLY A 214 3.39 -4.11 -31.68
C GLY A 214 3.07 -2.63 -31.93
N THR A 215 4.10 -1.82 -32.18
CA THR A 215 3.90 -0.44 -32.66
C THR A 215 3.48 -0.45 -34.13
N GLY A 216 2.50 0.38 -34.52
CA GLY A 216 2.07 0.53 -35.92
C GLY A 216 0.59 0.17 -36.16
N ALA A 217 0.26 -0.24 -37.39
CA ALA A 217 -1.11 -0.47 -37.85
C ALA A 217 -1.89 -1.56 -37.06
N GLU A 218 -1.18 -2.50 -36.42
CA GLU A 218 -1.80 -3.53 -35.56
C GLU A 218 -2.38 -2.94 -34.26
N ALA A 219 -1.83 -1.82 -33.77
CA ALA A 219 -2.32 -1.13 -32.59
C ALA A 219 -3.62 -0.35 -32.85
N GLU A 220 -3.86 0.08 -34.10
CA GLU A 220 -5.07 0.82 -34.49
C GLU A 220 -6.33 -0.08 -34.55
N GLY A 221 -6.15 -1.40 -34.68
CA GLY A 221 -7.25 -2.38 -34.72
C GLY A 221 -7.55 -3.06 -33.38
N ALA A 222 -6.63 -3.00 -32.41
CA ALA A 222 -6.84 -3.60 -31.10
C ALA A 222 -7.55 -2.61 -30.18
N ALA A 223 -8.78 -2.94 -29.78
CA ALA A 223 -9.56 -2.17 -28.80
C ALA A 223 -9.01 -2.37 -27.37
N LEU A 224 -7.71 -2.08 -27.16
CA LEU A 224 -7.06 -2.10 -25.86
C LEU A 224 -6.92 -0.69 -25.31
N VAL A 225 -7.28 -0.51 -24.04
CA VAL A 225 -7.11 0.74 -23.30
C VAL A 225 -6.02 0.57 -22.26
N ARG A 226 -5.21 1.60 -22.08
CA ARG A 226 -4.22 1.66 -21.00
C ARG A 226 -4.92 1.84 -19.67
N LEU A 227 -4.39 1.21 -18.64
CA LEU A 227 -4.89 1.27 -17.27
C LEU A 227 -3.91 2.02 -16.39
N GLU A 228 -4.45 2.86 -15.51
CA GLU A 228 -3.69 3.34 -14.37
C GLU A 228 -3.45 2.20 -13.37
N GLU A 229 -2.41 2.31 -12.56
CA GLU A 229 -2.01 1.24 -11.62
C GLU A 229 -3.11 0.85 -10.64
N LEU A 230 -3.91 1.81 -10.17
CA LEU A 230 -5.03 1.53 -9.28
C LEU A 230 -6.15 0.76 -9.99
N GLU A 231 -6.33 0.99 -11.30
CA GLU A 231 -7.29 0.24 -12.11
C GLU A 231 -6.79 -1.18 -12.36
N ALA A 232 -5.49 -1.36 -12.62
CA ALA A 232 -4.87 -2.67 -12.73
C ALA A 232 -5.00 -3.47 -11.42
N ALA A 233 -4.68 -2.85 -10.28
CA ALA A 233 -4.84 -3.46 -8.95
C ALA A 233 -6.29 -3.91 -8.69
N LYS A 234 -7.26 -3.07 -9.08
CA LYS A 234 -8.69 -3.41 -8.97
C LYS A 234 -9.04 -4.64 -9.81
N LEU A 235 -8.61 -4.70 -11.06
CA LEU A 235 -8.90 -5.83 -11.95
C LEU A 235 -8.25 -7.14 -11.46
N ILE A 236 -7.00 -7.09 -10.99
CA ILE A 236 -6.33 -8.26 -10.37
C ILE A 236 -7.15 -8.76 -9.18
N GLY A 237 -7.61 -7.84 -8.33
CA GLY A 237 -8.46 -8.16 -7.20
C GLY A 237 -9.81 -8.77 -7.60
N GLU A 238 -10.46 -8.25 -8.63
CA GLU A 238 -11.70 -8.80 -9.18
C GLU A 238 -11.51 -10.22 -9.71
N ILE A 239 -10.42 -10.48 -10.44
CA ILE A 239 -10.06 -11.82 -10.93
C ILE A 239 -9.82 -12.78 -9.76
N LEU A 240 -9.08 -12.35 -8.74
CA LEU A 240 -8.84 -13.15 -7.53
C LEU A 240 -10.15 -13.53 -6.84
N ALA A 241 -11.08 -12.59 -6.70
CA ALA A 241 -12.38 -12.84 -6.09
C ALA A 241 -13.25 -13.81 -6.91
N GLU A 242 -13.12 -13.82 -8.24
CA GLU A 242 -13.79 -14.80 -9.11
C GLU A 242 -13.21 -16.21 -8.96
N VAL A 243 -11.88 -16.33 -8.89
CA VAL A 243 -11.17 -17.62 -8.75
C VAL A 243 -11.42 -18.25 -7.37
N THR A 244 -11.54 -17.45 -6.33
CA THR A 244 -11.72 -17.90 -4.94
C THR A 244 -13.19 -18.06 -4.53
N ARG A 245 -14.14 -17.78 -5.44
CA ARG A 245 -15.56 -17.98 -5.17
C ARG A 245 -15.85 -19.50 -5.15
N PRO A 246 -16.44 -20.04 -4.06
CA PRO A 246 -16.73 -21.47 -3.93
C PRO A 246 -17.80 -21.97 -4.91
#